data_AF-A0AAU9X1V8-F1
#
_entry.id   AF-A0AAU9X1V8-F1
#
_cell.length_a   1.000
_cell.length_b   1.000
_cell.length_c   1.000
_cell.angle_alpha   90.00
_cell.angle_beta   90.00
_cell.angle_gamma   90.00
#
_symmetry.space_group_name_H-M   'P 1'
#
loop_
_entity.id
_entity.type
_entity.pdbx_description
1 polymer ?
#
loop_
_entity_poly.entity_id
_entity_poly.type
_entity_poly.pdbx_seq_one_letter_code
_entity_poly.pdbx_strand_id
1 'polypeptide(L)'
;LFSYSIVSRPVTLACGHSGYKNCMETWAESTATPLCPQCRATFQKEELRINVAMDKATQDLPVKCNSQTCQWKGNYSDANDHLRHCPKVRERCPNEGRQHMAAWEEMTANACPKERIPCSGCQLSVTREKLQFHRTSLCIITTVCCID
;
A
#
# COMPACT_ATOMS: atom_id res chain seq x y z
N LEU A 1 2.46 8.67 -10.38
CA LEU A 1 2.11 7.94 -9.15
C LEU A 1 0.98 6.98 -9.50
N PHE A 2 1.33 5.75 -9.90
CA PHE A 2 0.35 4.75 -10.30
C PHE A 2 -0.30 4.17 -9.04
N SER A 3 -1.62 4.27 -8.95
CA SER A 3 -2.40 3.92 -7.78
C SER A 3 -2.24 2.44 -7.43
N TYR A 4 -1.90 2.15 -6.18
CA TYR A 4 -1.89 0.79 -5.60
C TYR A 4 -3.31 0.17 -5.47
N SER A 5 -4.33 0.78 -6.07
CA SER A 5 -5.70 0.27 -6.12
C SER A 5 -5.98 -0.32 -7.49
N ILE A 6 -6.16 -1.64 -7.55
CA ILE A 6 -6.63 -2.38 -8.73
C ILE A 6 -8.09 -2.01 -9.10
N VAL A 7 -8.79 -1.20 -8.29
CA VAL A 7 -10.16 -0.76 -8.60
C VAL A 7 -10.15 0.27 -9.73
N SER A 8 -10.08 -0.24 -10.94
CA SER A 8 -10.13 0.51 -12.18
C SER A 8 -11.59 0.64 -12.59
N ARG A 9 -12.13 1.87 -12.59
CA ARG A 9 -13.46 2.17 -13.12
C ARG A 9 -13.28 2.95 -14.42
N PRO A 10 -13.35 2.31 -15.60
CA PRO A 10 -13.09 2.99 -16.85
C PRO A 10 -14.19 4.01 -17.17
N VAL A 11 -13.81 5.13 -17.76
CA VAL A 11 -14.69 6.13 -18.35
C VAL A 11 -14.29 6.31 -19.81
N THR A 12 -15.25 6.61 -20.67
CA THR A 12 -15.00 6.90 -22.09
C THR A 12 -15.45 8.32 -22.38
N LEU A 13 -14.53 9.13 -22.90
CA LEU A 13 -14.80 10.51 -23.30
C LEU A 13 -15.61 10.54 -24.60
N ALA A 14 -16.23 11.68 -24.90
CA ALA A 14 -16.93 11.91 -26.18
C ALA A 14 -16.01 11.73 -27.40
N CYS A 15 -14.70 11.96 -27.25
CA CYS A 15 -13.71 11.70 -28.29
C CYS A 15 -13.36 10.21 -28.49
N GLY A 16 -14.02 9.29 -27.77
CA GLY A 16 -13.85 7.84 -27.89
C GLY A 16 -12.70 7.23 -27.08
N HIS A 17 -11.79 8.05 -26.54
CA HIS A 17 -10.69 7.57 -25.70
C HIS A 17 -11.15 7.27 -24.27
N SER A 18 -10.56 6.24 -23.67
CA SER A 18 -10.90 5.79 -22.33
C SER A 18 -9.76 6.00 -21.33
N GLY A 19 -10.10 6.17 -20.07
CA GLY A 19 -9.17 6.29 -18.96
C GLY A 19 -9.82 5.84 -17.66
N TYR A 20 -9.05 5.75 -16.57
CA TYR A 20 -9.60 5.44 -15.26
C TYR A 20 -10.29 6.66 -14.65
N LYS A 21 -11.48 6.47 -14.08
CA LYS A 21 -12.31 7.55 -13.53
C LYS A 21 -11.54 8.50 -12.62
N ASN A 22 -10.88 7.97 -11.58
CA ASN A 22 -10.13 8.80 -10.64
C ASN A 22 -9.01 9.58 -11.34
N CYS A 23 -8.29 8.95 -12.28
CA CYS A 23 -7.24 9.63 -13.02
C CYS A 23 -7.80 10.76 -13.89
N MET A 24 -8.93 10.54 -14.55
CA MET A 24 -9.59 11.54 -15.39
C MET A 24 -10.21 12.66 -14.56
N GLU A 25 -10.74 12.37 -13.37
CA GLU A 25 -11.25 13.37 -12.42
C GLU A 25 -10.11 14.25 -11.88
N THR A 26 -9.02 13.64 -11.39
CA THR A 26 -7.84 14.39 -10.94
C THR A 26 -7.24 15.21 -12.08
N TRP A 27 -7.21 14.67 -13.30
CA TRP A 27 -6.75 15.41 -14.47
C TRP A 27 -7.63 16.63 -14.75
N ALA A 28 -8.95 16.45 -14.74
CA ALA A 28 -9.89 17.55 -14.95
C ALA A 28 -9.82 18.62 -13.85
N GLU A 29 -9.52 18.25 -12.61
CA GLU A 29 -9.33 19.18 -11.49
C GLU A 29 -8.01 19.96 -11.57
N SER A 30 -7.01 19.42 -12.28
CA SER A 30 -5.66 20.00 -12.37
C SER A 30 -5.52 21.15 -13.38
N THR A 31 -6.55 21.40 -14.19
CA THR A 31 -6.52 22.42 -15.26
C THR A 31 -7.89 23.07 -15.43
N ALA A 32 -7.91 24.36 -15.77
CA ALA A 32 -9.15 25.07 -16.09
C ALA A 32 -9.82 24.55 -17.38
N THR A 33 -9.03 23.95 -18.28
CA THR A 33 -9.51 23.41 -19.57
C THR A 33 -8.99 21.97 -19.75
N PRO A 34 -9.74 20.97 -19.27
CA PRO A 34 -9.35 19.57 -19.41
C PRO A 34 -9.26 19.15 -20.88
N LEU A 35 -8.11 18.62 -21.28
CA LEU A 35 -7.90 18.04 -22.60
C LEU A 35 -7.66 16.53 -22.47
N CYS A 36 -8.22 15.75 -23.39
CA CYS A 36 -7.94 14.33 -23.50
C CYS A 36 -6.41 14.11 -23.61
N PRO A 37 -5.79 13.30 -22.73
CA PRO A 37 -4.35 13.09 -22.76
C PRO A 37 -3.82 12.49 -24.08
N GLN A 38 -4.69 11.83 -24.85
CA GLN A 38 -4.31 11.14 -26.09
C GLN A 38 -4.51 11.99 -27.35
N CYS A 39 -5.65 12.66 -27.50
CA CYS A 39 -5.99 13.40 -28.73
C CYS A 39 -6.20 14.90 -28.53
N ARG A 40 -6.06 15.40 -27.30
CA ARG A 40 -6.25 16.80 -26.91
C ARG A 40 -7.64 17.38 -27.13
N ALA A 41 -8.65 16.56 -27.46
CA ALA A 41 -10.05 17.01 -27.46
C ALA A 41 -10.47 17.50 -26.06
N THR A 42 -11.21 18.60 -25.99
CA THR A 42 -11.75 19.13 -24.73
C THR A 42 -12.77 18.17 -24.13
N PHE A 43 -12.83 18.09 -22.81
CA PHE A 43 -13.88 17.34 -22.11
C PHE A 43 -14.22 18.02 -20.77
N GLN A 44 -15.40 17.71 -20.22
CA GLN A 44 -15.81 18.21 -18.91
C GLN A 44 -15.80 17.11 -17.86
N LYS A 45 -15.52 17.47 -16.60
CA LYS A 45 -15.51 16.49 -15.49
C LYS A 45 -16.88 15.84 -15.31
N GLU A 46 -17.94 16.60 -15.51
CA GLU A 46 -19.34 16.18 -15.36
C GLU A 46 -19.75 15.15 -16.43
N GLU A 47 -19.01 15.07 -17.53
CA GLU A 47 -19.23 14.11 -18.62
C GLU A 47 -18.61 12.73 -18.32
N LEU A 48 -17.78 12.62 -17.27
CA LEU A 48 -17.09 11.37 -16.91
C LEU A 48 -18.07 10.33 -16.34
N ARG A 49 -18.70 9.59 -17.26
CA ARG A 49 -19.56 8.45 -16.94
C ARG A 49 -18.78 7.14 -17.06
N ILE A 50 -19.06 6.22 -16.14
CA ILE A 50 -18.45 4.89 -16.16
C ILE A 50 -18.88 4.16 -17.43
N ASN A 51 -17.91 3.62 -18.16
CA ASN A 51 -18.17 2.70 -19.25
C ASN A 51 -18.50 1.32 -18.66
N VAL A 52 -19.77 1.08 -18.38
CA VAL A 52 -20.27 -0.16 -17.74
C VAL A 52 -19.93 -1.40 -18.57
N ALA A 53 -19.92 -1.29 -19.90
CA ALA A 53 -19.58 -2.42 -20.77
C ALA A 53 -18.11 -2.82 -20.60
N MET A 54 -17.19 -1.85 -20.63
CA MET A 54 -15.77 -2.08 -20.40
C MET A 54 -15.49 -2.55 -18.97
N ASP A 55 -16.12 -1.91 -17.97
CA ASP A 55 -16.02 -2.28 -16.56
C ASP A 55 -16.37 -3.77 -16.37
N LYS A 56 -17.53 -4.21 -16.88
CA LYS A 56 -17.95 -5.62 -16.83
C LYS A 56 -17.02 -6.53 -17.61
N ALA A 57 -16.62 -6.15 -18.83
CA ALA A 57 -15.73 -6.97 -19.66
C ALA A 57 -14.36 -7.21 -19.00
N THR A 58 -13.91 -6.27 -18.16
CA THR A 58 -12.64 -6.42 -17.44
C THR A 58 -12.71 -7.32 -16.22
N GLN A 59 -13.90 -7.54 -15.63
CA GLN A 59 -14.04 -8.27 -14.36
C GLN A 59 -13.54 -9.70 -14.45
N ASP A 60 -13.88 -10.41 -15.53
CA ASP A 60 -13.53 -11.83 -15.72
C ASP A 60 -12.15 -12.03 -16.35
N LEU A 61 -11.35 -10.97 -16.52
CA LEU A 61 -10.01 -11.11 -17.07
C LEU A 61 -9.13 -11.93 -16.10
N PRO A 62 -8.50 -13.02 -16.57
CA PRO A 62 -7.64 -13.82 -15.72
C PRO A 62 -6.36 -13.04 -15.41
N VAL A 63 -6.04 -12.95 -14.13
CA VAL A 63 -4.85 -12.27 -13.61
C VAL A 63 -4.08 -13.15 -12.64
N LYS A 64 -2.84 -12.74 -12.37
CA LYS A 64 -1.97 -13.36 -11.36
C LYS A 64 -1.40 -12.31 -10.45
N CYS A 65 -1.14 -12.68 -9.20
CA CYS A 65 -0.40 -11.82 -8.30
C CYS A 65 1.05 -11.63 -8.81
N ASN A 66 1.57 -10.41 -8.68
CA ASN A 66 2.95 -10.08 -9.03
C ASN A 66 3.89 -10.06 -7.80
N SER A 67 3.35 -10.31 -6.59
CA SER A 67 4.16 -10.41 -5.38
C SER A 67 5.10 -11.61 -5.49
N GLN A 68 6.34 -11.43 -5.04
CA GLN A 68 7.37 -12.47 -5.12
C GLN A 68 6.89 -13.75 -4.43
N THR A 69 7.02 -14.89 -5.12
CA THR A 69 6.57 -16.23 -4.64
C THR A 69 5.05 -16.41 -4.42
N CYS A 70 4.22 -15.40 -4.65
CA CYS A 70 2.76 -15.59 -4.63
C CYS A 70 2.32 -16.35 -5.88
N GLN A 71 1.54 -17.42 -5.70
CA GLN A 71 1.00 -18.23 -6.80
C GLN A 71 -0.47 -17.94 -7.10
N TRP A 72 -1.06 -16.96 -6.42
CA TRP A 72 -2.47 -16.63 -6.60
C TRP A 72 -2.78 -16.25 -8.05
N LYS A 73 -3.86 -16.83 -8.57
CA LYS A 73 -4.47 -16.56 -9.86
C LYS A 73 -5.98 -16.48 -9.65
N GLY A 74 -6.64 -15.60 -10.38
CA GLY A 74 -8.08 -15.40 -10.27
C GLY A 74 -8.56 -14.38 -11.27
N ASN A 75 -9.77 -13.87 -11.06
CA ASN A 75 -10.35 -12.83 -11.90
C ASN A 75 -9.87 -11.45 -11.45
N TYR A 76 -9.89 -10.48 -12.37
CA TYR A 76 -9.52 -9.09 -12.07
C TYR A 76 -10.36 -8.51 -10.93
N SER A 77 -11.65 -8.87 -10.85
CA SER A 77 -12.56 -8.50 -9.77
C SER A 77 -12.03 -8.86 -8.38
N ASP A 78 -11.30 -9.96 -8.26
CA ASP A 78 -10.85 -10.53 -7.00
C ASP A 78 -9.45 -10.02 -6.62
N ALA A 79 -8.73 -9.42 -7.56
CA ALA A 79 -7.33 -9.07 -7.38
C ALA A 79 -7.09 -7.98 -6.34
N ASN A 80 -8.01 -7.02 -6.19
CA ASN A 80 -7.91 -6.01 -5.13
C ASN A 80 -8.11 -6.63 -3.73
N ASP A 81 -9.03 -7.57 -3.59
CA ASP A 81 -9.24 -8.29 -2.33
C ASP A 81 -8.01 -9.16 -1.99
N HIS A 82 -7.51 -9.90 -2.98
CA HIS A 82 -6.27 -10.63 -2.83
C HIS A 82 -5.10 -9.75 -2.39
N LEU A 83 -4.86 -8.60 -3.04
CA LEU A 83 -3.75 -7.71 -2.70
C LEU A 83 -3.80 -7.21 -1.25
N ARG A 84 -5.00 -6.96 -0.71
CA ARG A 84 -5.18 -6.51 0.69
C ARG A 84 -4.83 -7.59 1.72
N HIS A 85 -4.90 -8.85 1.33
CA HIS A 85 -4.69 -9.99 2.22
C HIS A 85 -3.51 -10.87 1.77
N CYS A 86 -2.75 -10.44 0.75
CA CYS A 86 -1.69 -11.25 0.17
C CYS A 86 -0.55 -11.36 1.18
N PRO A 87 -0.22 -12.57 1.68
CA PRO A 87 0.83 -12.73 2.69
C PRO A 87 2.22 -12.35 2.16
N LYS A 88 2.39 -12.38 0.84
CA LYS A 88 3.63 -12.05 0.13
C LYS A 88 3.70 -10.60 -0.33
N VAL A 89 2.66 -9.78 -0.11
CA VAL A 89 2.72 -8.36 -0.47
C VAL A 89 3.78 -7.70 0.38
N ARG A 90 4.69 -6.97 -0.29
CA ARG A 90 5.74 -6.22 0.40
C ARG A 90 5.26 -4.80 0.63
N GLU A 91 5.10 -4.44 1.88
CA GLU A 91 4.67 -3.11 2.27
C GLU A 91 5.69 -2.42 3.18
N ARG A 92 5.55 -1.10 3.33
CA ARG A 92 6.43 -0.34 4.21
C ARG A 92 6.05 -0.67 5.66
N CYS A 93 7.05 -1.01 6.46
CA CYS A 93 6.86 -1.21 7.89
C CYS A 93 6.23 0.07 8.53
N PRO A 94 5.15 -0.06 9.32
CA PRO A 94 4.47 1.09 9.94
C PRO A 94 5.27 1.74 11.08
N ASN A 95 6.33 1.09 11.57
CA ASN A 95 7.17 1.61 12.64
C ASN A 95 8.07 2.76 12.16
N GLU A 96 8.16 3.83 12.95
CA GLU A 96 8.90 5.04 12.59
C GLU A 96 10.41 4.76 12.39
N GLY A 97 10.95 5.25 11.26
CA GLY A 97 12.39 5.46 11.11
C GLY A 97 13.13 4.72 9.99
N ARG A 98 12.48 3.98 9.06
CA ARG A 98 13.03 3.72 7.70
C ARG A 98 12.09 2.97 6.74
N GLN A 99 12.39 3.12 5.45
CA GLN A 99 11.79 2.51 4.23
C GLN A 99 11.95 0.97 4.14
N HIS A 100 11.83 0.24 5.25
CA HIS A 100 11.94 -1.22 5.22
C HIS A 100 10.70 -1.83 4.58
N MET A 101 10.89 -2.54 3.46
CA MET A 101 9.85 -3.32 2.78
C MET A 101 9.95 -4.79 3.17
N ALA A 102 8.99 -5.27 3.92
CA ALA A 102 8.88 -6.68 4.34
C ALA A 102 7.56 -7.28 3.83
N ALA A 103 7.52 -8.60 3.68
CA ALA A 103 6.25 -9.28 3.37
C ALA A 103 5.31 -9.24 4.58
N TRP A 104 4.00 -9.24 4.37
CA TRP A 104 3.01 -9.21 5.47
C TRP A 104 3.17 -10.39 6.45
N GLU A 105 3.51 -11.58 5.95
CA GLU A 105 3.83 -12.75 6.79
C GLU A 105 5.05 -12.54 7.70
N GLU A 106 6.02 -11.71 7.28
CA GLU A 106 7.19 -11.35 8.10
C GLU A 106 6.84 -10.30 9.17
N MET A 107 5.83 -9.46 8.90
CA MET A 107 5.37 -8.40 9.82
C MET A 107 4.45 -8.92 10.93
N THR A 108 3.54 -9.85 10.61
CA THR A 108 2.55 -10.39 11.56
C THR A 108 3.16 -11.27 12.66
N ALA A 109 4.40 -11.74 12.50
CA ALA A 109 5.11 -12.54 13.49
C ALA A 109 5.56 -11.77 14.75
N ASN A 110 5.09 -10.53 14.99
CA ASN A 110 5.60 -9.63 16.06
C ASN A 110 7.13 -9.51 16.04
N ALA A 111 7.74 -9.71 14.88
CA ALA A 111 9.17 -9.91 14.74
C ALA A 111 9.90 -8.66 14.25
N CYS A 112 9.19 -7.54 14.08
CA CYS A 112 9.81 -6.34 13.52
C CYS A 112 10.97 -5.88 14.43
N PRO A 113 12.24 -5.97 13.97
CA PRO A 113 13.38 -5.62 14.82
C PRO A 113 13.39 -4.14 15.22
N LYS A 114 12.66 -3.30 14.47
CA LYS A 114 12.54 -1.85 14.67
C LYS A 114 11.31 -1.44 15.49
N GLU A 115 10.41 -2.36 15.82
CA GLU A 115 9.28 -2.07 16.70
C GLU A 115 9.78 -1.48 18.02
N ARG A 116 9.21 -0.35 18.45
CA ARG A 116 9.50 0.24 19.75
C ARG A 116 8.65 -0.44 20.79
N ILE A 117 9.30 -1.14 21.71
CA ILE A 117 8.67 -1.85 22.81
C ILE A 117 9.15 -1.28 24.15
N PRO A 118 8.26 -1.15 25.15
CA PRO A 118 8.63 -0.66 26.47
C PRO A 118 9.54 -1.67 27.18
N CYS A 119 10.64 -1.20 27.77
CA CYS A 119 11.46 -2.03 28.63
C CYS A 119 10.67 -2.42 29.89
N SER A 120 10.57 -3.71 30.18
CA SER A 120 9.88 -4.23 31.37
C SER A 120 10.46 -3.75 32.70
N GLY A 121 11.74 -3.34 32.72
CA GLY A 121 12.36 -2.72 33.88
C GLY A 121 12.02 -1.23 33.95
N CYS A 122 12.68 -0.42 33.13
CA CYS A 122 12.65 1.04 33.27
C CYS A 122 11.54 1.76 32.47
N GLN A 123 10.69 1.02 31.76
CA GLN A 123 9.63 1.54 30.87
C GLN A 123 10.11 2.39 29.68
N LEU A 124 11.42 2.56 29.50
CA LEU A 124 11.97 3.27 28.35
C LEU A 124 11.61 2.54 27.05
N SER A 125 11.06 3.29 26.10
CA SER A 125 10.71 2.77 24.77
C SER A 125 11.95 2.62 23.89
N VAL A 126 12.34 1.37 23.62
CA VAL A 126 13.53 1.01 22.82
C VAL A 126 13.14 0.10 21.67
N THR A 127 13.93 0.07 20.60
CA THR A 127 13.65 -0.86 19.49
C THR A 127 13.88 -2.30 19.92
N ARG A 128 13.10 -3.25 19.40
CA ARG A 128 13.18 -4.68 19.73
C ARG A 128 14.59 -5.25 19.58
N GLU A 129 15.30 -4.90 18.50
CA GLU A 129 16.70 -5.31 18.27
C GLU A 129 17.69 -4.77 19.32
N LYS A 130 17.39 -3.60 19.93
CA LYS A 130 18.24 -2.95 20.93
C LYS A 130 17.82 -3.29 22.36
N LEU A 131 16.69 -3.98 22.55
CA LEU A 131 16.15 -4.26 23.88
C LEU A 131 17.12 -5.11 24.72
N GLN A 132 17.78 -6.10 24.13
CA GLN A 132 18.73 -6.94 24.87
C GLN A 132 19.94 -6.11 25.35
N PHE A 133 20.57 -5.35 24.45
CA PHE A 133 21.68 -4.45 24.80
C PHE A 133 21.25 -3.40 25.84
N HIS A 134 20.06 -2.84 25.70
CA HIS A 134 19.48 -1.94 26.68
C HIS A 134 19.39 -2.61 28.06
N ARG A 135 18.82 -3.82 28.14
CA ARG A 135 18.68 -4.58 29.40
C ARG A 135 20.02 -4.87 30.07
N THR A 136 21.05 -5.20 29.31
CA THR A 136 22.36 -5.57 29.86
C THR A 136 23.24 -4.38 30.23
N SER A 137 23.08 -3.23 29.57
CA SER A 137 24.11 -2.20 29.60
C SER A 137 23.59 -0.79 29.92
N LEU A 138 22.30 -0.51 29.76
CA LEU A 138 21.74 0.84 29.86
C LEU A 138 20.49 0.94 30.73
N CYS A 139 19.88 -0.18 31.12
CA CYS A 139 18.64 -0.19 31.88
C CYS A 139 18.92 0.16 33.33
N ILE A 140 18.34 1.27 33.79
CA ILE A 140 18.56 1.84 35.12
C ILE A 140 18.21 0.89 36.28
N ILE A 141 17.39 -0.14 36.03
CA ILE A 141 17.00 -1.13 37.05
C ILE A 141 18.03 -2.26 37.16
N THR A 142 18.73 -2.62 36.08
CA THR A 142 19.76 -3.67 36.10
C THR A 142 21.15 -3.15 36.45
N THR A 143 21.42 -1.86 36.26
CA THR A 143 22.68 -1.23 36.71
C THR A 143 22.74 -0.97 38.22
N VAL A 144 21.65 -1.16 38.97
CA VAL A 144 21.62 -1.07 40.44
C VAL A 144 21.60 -2.48 41.04
N CYS A 145 22.70 -3.22 40.88
CA CYS A 145 23.07 -4.25 41.85
C CYS A 145 24.25 -3.69 42.63
N CYS A 146 24.04 -3.48 43.92
CA CYS A 146 24.99 -2.92 44.87
C CYS A 146 26.34 -3.64 44.77
N ILE A 147 27.42 -2.86 44.73
CA ILE A 147 28.77 -3.34 45.05
C ILE A 147 28.81 -3.37 46.57
N ASP A 148 28.83 -4.57 47.15
CA ASP A 148 29.19 -4.79 48.56
C ASP A 148 30.66 -4.40 48.82
#